data_AF-A0A4V6XWM5-F1
#
_entry.id   AF-A0A4V6XWM5-F1
#
_cell.length_a   1.000
_cell.length_b   1.000
_cell.length_c   1.000
_cell.angle_alpha   90.00
_cell.angle_beta   90.00
_cell.angle_gamma   90.00
#
_symmetry.space_group_name_H-M   'P 1'
#
loop_
_entity.id
_entity.type
_entity.pdbx_description
1 polymer ?
#
loop_
_entity_poly.entity_id
_entity_poly.type
_entity_poly.pdbx_seq_one_letter_code
_entity_poly.pdbx_strand_id
1 'polypeptide(L)'
;MVLKVVENGEFKNVEIKQGEIFLLPGRIEHSPQRYANTLGCVVERTRAETEFDCLRYFYGSPKERLWERWIHLTDVVQDLPPLIKEFFAGETSKTGKPDETSFVRAPNYEPINQKLDKPINLENFIDEHLKQLEKGPVDIYDPNKYKTQVMLYGQGKHEVKASKGETLVFQQRGSSKITVDGKTAEVETFHLARVDDGKGFELEMAKDVVAVVVKMV
;
A
#
# COMPACT_ATOMS: atom_id res chain seq x y z
N MET A 1 1.25 4.66 14.06
CA MET A 1 2.32 3.65 13.86
C MET A 1 3.56 4.36 13.32
N VAL A 2 4.71 3.69 13.34
CA VAL A 2 5.92 4.19 12.66
C VAL A 2 6.32 3.20 11.59
N LEU A 3 6.45 3.65 10.34
CA LEU A 3 7.05 2.87 9.27
C LEU A 3 8.52 3.27 9.16
N LYS A 4 9.42 2.38 9.57
CA LYS A 4 10.86 2.57 9.31
C LYS A 4 11.11 2.29 7.84
N VAL A 5 11.84 3.15 7.15
CA VAL A 5 12.13 3.02 5.72
C VAL A 5 13.59 3.28 5.44
N VAL A 6 14.09 2.79 4.30
CA VAL A 6 15.33 3.27 3.70
C VAL A 6 14.96 4.31 2.64
N GLU A 7 15.12 5.58 2.98
CA GLU A 7 14.87 6.71 2.08
C GLU A 7 16.21 7.33 1.68
N ASN A 8 16.50 7.37 0.38
CA ASN A 8 17.77 7.89 -0.16
C ASN A 8 19.02 7.29 0.52
N GLY A 9 18.98 5.98 0.80
CA GLY A 9 20.08 5.25 1.44
C GLY A 9 20.26 5.52 2.94
N GLU A 10 19.31 6.19 3.58
CA GLU A 10 19.31 6.46 5.03
C GLU A 10 18.08 5.85 5.72
N PHE A 11 18.24 5.37 6.95
CA PHE A 11 17.08 5.01 7.77
C PHE A 11 16.29 6.26 8.14
N LYS A 12 14.98 6.23 7.84
CA LYS A 12 14.03 7.27 8.25
C LYS A 12 12.82 6.64 8.91
N ASN A 13 12.17 7.43 9.75
CA ASN A 13 10.90 7.08 10.36
C ASN A 13 9.79 7.89 9.68
N VAL A 14 8.79 7.20 9.14
CA VAL A 14 7.55 7.81 8.69
C VAL A 14 6.50 7.59 9.77
N GLU A 15 6.13 8.65 10.49
CA GLU A 15 5.03 8.60 11.46
C GLU A 15 3.69 8.65 10.73
N ILE A 16 2.87 7.62 10.88
CA ILE A 16 1.52 7.55 10.31
C ILE A 16 0.53 7.55 11.46
N LYS A 17 -0.17 8.67 11.63
CA LYS A 17 -1.13 8.92 12.71
C LYS A 17 -2.52 8.40 12.35
N GLN A 18 -3.42 8.39 13.34
CA GLN A 18 -4.82 8.04 13.10
C GLN A 18 -5.45 9.02 12.11
N GLY A 19 -6.22 8.48 11.14
CA GLY A 19 -6.85 9.25 10.07
C GLY A 19 -5.90 9.65 8.94
N GLU A 20 -4.61 9.31 9.04
CA GLU A 20 -3.67 9.52 7.93
C GLU A 20 -3.62 8.32 6.99
N ILE A 21 -3.46 8.60 5.71
CA ILE A 21 -3.14 7.65 4.66
C ILE A 21 -1.72 7.88 4.15
N PHE A 22 -1.08 6.83 3.65
CA PHE A 22 0.27 6.89 3.12
C PHE A 22 0.43 5.86 1.99
N LEU A 23 1.00 6.28 0.86
CA LEU A 23 1.29 5.41 -0.29
C LEU A 23 2.80 5.18 -0.42
N LEU A 24 3.22 3.93 -0.26
CA LEU A 24 4.61 3.53 -0.38
C LEU A 24 4.93 3.14 -1.84
N PRO A 25 5.94 3.75 -2.51
CA PRO A 25 6.41 3.30 -3.80
C PRO A 25 6.95 1.86 -3.74
N GLY A 26 6.86 1.14 -4.86
CA GLY A 26 7.44 -0.20 -4.98
C GLY A 26 8.97 -0.19 -4.78
N ARG A 27 9.50 -1.29 -4.23
CA ARG A 27 10.95 -1.50 -3.97
C ARG A 27 11.58 -0.54 -2.95
N ILE A 28 10.75 0.11 -2.12
CA ILE A 28 11.23 0.79 -0.92
C ILE A 28 11.29 -0.22 0.22
N GLU A 29 12.46 -0.35 0.82
CA GLU A 29 12.66 -1.20 1.99
C GLU A 29 11.96 -0.57 3.20
N HIS A 30 11.12 -1.35 3.88
CA HIS A 30 10.27 -0.85 4.94
C HIS A 30 10.08 -1.87 6.05
N SER A 31 9.88 -1.40 7.28
CA SER A 31 9.71 -2.21 8.48
C SER A 31 8.63 -1.58 9.38
N PRO A 32 7.38 -2.07 9.32
CA PRO A 32 6.27 -1.49 10.07
C PRO A 32 6.37 -1.76 11.58
N GLN A 33 6.22 -0.71 12.38
CA GLN A 33 6.20 -0.77 13.85
C GLN A 33 4.80 -0.36 14.35
N ARG A 34 4.03 -1.35 14.82
CA ARG A 34 2.67 -1.15 15.35
C ARG A 34 2.69 -1.09 16.87
N TYR A 35 1.78 -0.30 17.44
CA TYR A 35 1.64 -0.13 18.87
C TYR A 35 0.38 -0.85 19.37
N ALA A 36 0.35 -1.20 20.66
CA ALA A 36 -0.81 -1.82 21.28
C ALA A 36 -2.06 -0.94 21.11
N ASN A 37 -3.23 -1.58 20.99
CA ASN A 37 -4.53 -0.90 20.87
C ASN A 37 -4.65 0.01 19.63
N THR A 38 -4.04 -0.38 18.52
CA THR A 38 -4.16 0.32 17.22
C THR A 38 -4.65 -0.62 16.13
N LEU A 39 -5.45 -0.10 15.20
CA LEU A 39 -5.89 -0.78 13.98
C LEU A 39 -5.43 0.04 12.77
N GLY A 40 -4.94 -0.63 11.72
CA GLY A 40 -4.57 0.04 10.48
C GLY A 40 -4.74 -0.87 9.28
N CYS A 41 -5.37 -0.33 8.23
CA CYS A 41 -5.59 -1.02 6.96
C CYS A 41 -4.31 -0.95 6.11
N VAL A 42 -3.94 -2.07 5.49
CA VAL A 42 -2.89 -2.14 4.47
C VAL A 42 -3.50 -2.82 3.27
N VAL A 43 -3.27 -2.23 2.10
CA VAL A 43 -3.70 -2.80 0.83
C VAL A 43 -2.46 -2.98 -0.03
N GLU A 44 -2.28 -4.19 -0.51
CA GLU A 44 -1.26 -4.59 -1.49
C GLU A 44 -1.94 -5.38 -2.60
N ARG A 45 -1.23 -5.62 -3.70
CA ARG A 45 -1.72 -6.48 -4.79
C ARG A 45 -1.02 -7.83 -4.82
N THR A 46 -1.67 -8.80 -5.44
CA THR A 46 -1.05 -10.06 -5.82
C THR A 46 0.15 -9.80 -6.73
N ARG A 47 1.23 -10.54 -6.52
CA ARG A 47 2.46 -10.45 -7.29
C ARG A 47 2.26 -11.10 -8.65
N ALA A 48 2.84 -10.53 -9.70
CA ALA A 48 3.00 -11.26 -10.96
C ALA A 48 4.05 -12.36 -10.78
N GLU A 49 4.01 -13.41 -11.60
CA GLU A 49 4.96 -14.55 -11.52
C GLU A 49 6.43 -14.13 -11.65
N THR A 50 6.70 -12.98 -12.27
CA THR A 50 8.05 -12.42 -12.45
C THR A 50 8.50 -11.54 -11.29
N GLU A 51 7.63 -11.26 -10.31
CA GLU A 51 7.91 -10.41 -9.18
C GLU A 51 8.35 -11.23 -7.96
N PHE A 52 9.34 -10.68 -7.24
CA PHE A 52 9.93 -11.28 -6.05
C PHE A 52 9.92 -10.28 -4.91
N ASP A 53 9.61 -10.76 -3.71
CA ASP A 53 9.74 -10.03 -2.46
C ASP A 53 11.08 -10.39 -1.79
N CYS A 54 11.55 -9.51 -0.92
CA CYS A 54 12.78 -9.70 -0.16
C CYS A 54 12.54 -9.41 1.32
N LEU A 55 12.87 -10.38 2.18
CA LEU A 55 13.06 -10.12 3.61
C LEU A 55 14.55 -9.87 3.85
N ARG A 56 14.88 -8.72 4.44
CA ARG A 56 16.26 -8.28 4.67
C ARG A 56 16.44 -7.77 6.09
N TYR A 57 17.58 -8.11 6.69
CA TYR A 57 18.05 -7.55 7.94
C TYR A 57 19.31 -6.71 7.69
N PHE A 58 19.51 -5.70 8.52
CA PHE A 58 20.65 -4.79 8.48
C PHE A 58 21.36 -4.77 9.83
N TYR A 59 22.63 -4.35 9.81
CA TYR A 59 23.40 -4.08 11.01
C TYR A 59 23.88 -2.63 11.01
N GLY A 60 23.38 -1.80 11.93
CA GLY A 60 23.82 -0.41 12.09
C GLY A 60 23.37 0.59 11.02
N SER A 61 23.51 0.27 9.72
CA SER A 61 23.21 1.18 8.61
C SER A 61 22.53 0.47 7.41
N PRO A 62 21.83 1.20 6.51
CA PRO A 62 21.24 0.61 5.31
C PRO A 62 22.29 0.06 4.31
N LYS A 63 23.56 0.47 4.44
CA LYS A 63 24.66 0.01 3.59
C LYS A 63 25.22 -1.32 4.07
N GLU A 64 24.94 -1.70 5.30
CA GLU A 64 25.41 -2.92 5.96
C GLU A 64 24.27 -3.94 6.00
N ARG A 65 24.00 -4.53 4.83
CA ARG A 65 23.09 -5.68 4.72
C ARG A 65 23.68 -6.84 5.53
N LEU A 66 22.86 -7.43 6.38
CA LEU A 66 23.27 -8.52 7.27
C LEU A 66 22.87 -9.88 6.70
N TRP A 67 21.64 -9.99 6.20
CA TRP A 67 21.06 -11.23 5.70
C TRP A 67 19.88 -10.92 4.80
N GLU A 68 19.64 -11.74 3.79
CA GLU A 68 18.43 -11.64 2.97
C GLU A 68 17.89 -12.97 2.44
N ARG A 69 16.58 -13.01 2.23
CA ARG A 69 15.91 -14.05 1.47
C ARG A 69 14.96 -13.42 0.48
N TRP A 70 15.09 -13.88 -0.75
CA TRP A 70 14.21 -13.50 -1.83
C TRP A 70 13.24 -14.65 -2.08
N ILE A 71 11.96 -14.34 -2.27
CA ILE A 71 10.91 -15.34 -2.48
C ILE A 71 9.87 -14.82 -3.47
N HIS A 72 9.20 -15.74 -4.14
CA HIS A 72 7.94 -15.42 -4.81
C HIS A 72 6.84 -15.51 -3.75
N LEU A 73 6.35 -14.35 -3.29
CA LEU A 73 5.44 -14.28 -2.16
C LEU A 73 4.00 -14.55 -2.62
N THR A 74 3.36 -15.55 -2.02
CA THR A 74 1.98 -15.93 -2.35
C THR A 74 1.04 -15.70 -1.17
N ASP A 75 1.48 -16.01 0.06
CA ASP A 75 0.75 -15.72 1.29
C ASP A 75 1.70 -15.14 2.34
N VAL A 76 1.57 -13.84 2.58
CA VAL A 76 2.40 -13.11 3.56
C VAL A 76 2.33 -13.68 4.98
N VAL A 77 1.19 -14.24 5.37
CA VAL A 77 0.97 -14.78 6.73
C VAL A 77 1.68 -16.12 6.90
N GLN A 78 1.77 -16.92 5.83
CA GLN A 78 2.40 -18.24 5.87
C GLN A 78 3.89 -18.20 5.48
N ASP A 79 4.25 -17.38 4.49
CA ASP A 79 5.56 -17.41 3.84
C ASP A 79 6.64 -16.67 4.63
N LEU A 80 6.29 -15.58 5.33
CA LEU A 80 7.27 -14.78 6.08
C LEU A 80 7.75 -15.42 7.40
N PRO A 81 6.88 -16.00 8.27
CA PRO A 81 7.32 -16.52 9.55
C PRO A 81 8.45 -17.56 9.50
N PRO A 82 8.49 -18.52 8.54
CA PRO A 82 9.62 -19.43 8.38
C PRO A 82 10.95 -18.72 8.12
N LEU A 83 10.96 -17.70 7.25
CA LEU A 83 12.17 -16.93 6.93
C LEU A 83 12.67 -16.12 8.14
N ILE A 84 11.74 -15.57 8.91
CA ILE A 84 12.05 -14.86 10.16
C ILE A 84 12.70 -15.83 11.16
N LYS A 85 12.12 -17.03 11.34
CA LYS A 85 12.68 -18.06 12.22
C LYS A 85 14.07 -18.51 11.78
N GLU A 86 14.28 -18.68 10.47
CA GLU A 86 15.57 -19.03 9.88
C GLU A 86 16.65 -18.00 10.27
N PHE A 87 16.36 -16.71 10.07
CA PHE A 87 17.30 -15.65 10.44
C PHE A 87 17.67 -15.72 11.93
N PHE A 88 16.67 -15.76 12.83
CA PHE A 88 16.91 -15.76 14.28
C PHE A 88 17.55 -17.05 14.81
N ALA A 89 17.48 -18.16 14.07
CA ALA A 89 18.18 -19.40 14.42
C ALA A 89 19.67 -19.37 14.00
N GLY A 90 20.02 -18.59 12.98
CA GLY A 90 21.37 -18.53 12.40
C GLY A 90 22.37 -17.71 13.21
N GLU A 91 23.66 -18.01 13.02
CA GLU A 91 24.78 -17.31 13.67
C GLU A 91 24.87 -15.84 13.28
N THR A 92 24.48 -15.50 12.04
CA THR A 92 24.42 -14.12 11.55
C THR A 92 23.58 -13.22 12.48
N SER A 93 22.44 -13.70 12.99
CA SER A 93 21.60 -12.91 13.92
C SER A 93 22.23 -12.70 15.29
N LYS A 94 23.07 -13.63 15.74
CA LYS A 94 23.75 -13.60 17.05
C LYS A 94 25.00 -12.73 17.01
N THR A 95 25.75 -12.81 15.92
CA THR A 95 27.06 -12.17 15.77
C THR A 95 26.96 -10.77 15.15
N GLY A 96 25.86 -10.47 14.46
CA GLY A 96 25.71 -9.23 13.69
C GLY A 96 26.65 -9.15 12.48
N LYS A 97 27.20 -10.28 12.03
CA LYS A 97 28.10 -10.36 10.88
C LYS A 97 27.55 -11.33 9.83
N PRO A 98 27.59 -10.99 8.54
CA PRO A 98 27.24 -11.93 7.49
C PRO A 98 28.15 -13.17 7.52
N ASP A 99 27.57 -14.30 7.17
CA ASP A 99 28.24 -15.57 6.88
C ASP A 99 27.92 -16.08 5.47
N GLU A 100 28.42 -17.25 5.11
CA GLU A 100 28.21 -17.91 3.82
C GLU A 100 26.73 -18.17 3.48
N THR A 101 25.82 -18.13 4.47
CA THR A 101 24.38 -18.33 4.29
C THR A 101 23.60 -17.01 4.22
N SER A 102 24.27 -15.87 4.34
CA SER A 102 23.60 -14.56 4.39
C SER A 102 23.06 -14.11 3.04
N PHE A 103 23.77 -14.43 1.95
CA PHE A 103 23.45 -14.00 0.59
C PHE A 103 23.46 -15.20 -0.38
N VAL A 104 22.48 -16.10 -0.22
CA VAL A 104 22.43 -17.39 -0.95
C VAL A 104 22.14 -17.26 -2.44
N ARG A 105 21.75 -16.08 -2.93
CA ARG A 105 21.58 -15.79 -4.35
C ARG A 105 21.74 -14.30 -4.65
N ALA A 106 21.96 -13.96 -5.92
CA ALA A 106 22.03 -12.58 -6.37
C ALA A 106 20.68 -11.85 -6.17
N PRO A 107 20.69 -10.54 -5.86
CA PRO A 107 19.47 -9.74 -5.77
C PRO A 107 18.65 -9.78 -7.07
N ASN A 108 17.34 -9.94 -6.95
CA ASN A 108 16.44 -9.87 -8.11
C ASN A 108 16.31 -8.42 -8.65
N TYR A 109 16.50 -7.43 -7.79
CA TYR A 109 16.58 -6.00 -8.14
C TYR A 109 17.26 -5.22 -7.02
N GLU A 110 17.75 -4.01 -7.34
CA GLU A 110 18.20 -3.06 -6.32
C GLU A 110 17.04 -2.22 -5.78
N PRO A 111 17.05 -1.89 -4.46
CA PRO A 111 16.11 -0.93 -3.88
C PRO A 111 16.17 0.43 -4.57
N ILE A 112 15.04 1.13 -4.57
CA ILE A 112 14.97 2.47 -5.15
C ILE A 112 15.35 3.51 -4.10
N ASN A 113 16.27 4.42 -4.46
CA ASN A 113 16.57 5.60 -3.66
C ASN A 113 15.66 6.74 -4.10
N GLN A 114 14.55 6.91 -3.40
CA GLN A 114 13.57 7.94 -3.70
C GLN A 114 13.10 8.62 -2.41
N LYS A 115 12.88 9.93 -2.49
CA LYS A 115 12.18 10.70 -1.45
C LYS A 115 10.69 10.35 -1.41
N LEU A 116 10.20 10.00 -0.24
CA LEU A 116 8.82 9.63 0.03
C LEU A 116 7.98 10.87 0.29
N ASP A 117 6.69 10.80 -0.05
CA ASP A 117 5.74 11.83 0.37
C ASP A 117 5.44 11.69 1.86
N LYS A 118 4.85 12.73 2.46
CA LYS A 118 4.40 12.66 3.84
C LYS A 118 3.03 12.00 3.90
N PRO A 119 2.69 11.30 5.00
CA PRO A 119 1.32 10.87 5.26
C PRO A 119 0.36 12.06 5.20
N ILE A 120 -0.83 11.82 4.67
CA ILE A 120 -1.87 12.82 4.43
C ILE A 120 -3.02 12.54 5.40
N ASN A 121 -3.44 13.54 6.16
CA ASN A 121 -4.69 13.43 6.92
C ASN A 121 -5.87 13.41 5.93
N LEU A 122 -6.57 12.28 5.86
CA LEU A 122 -7.55 12.04 4.81
C LEU A 122 -8.76 12.97 4.94
N GLU A 123 -9.26 13.22 6.15
CA GLU A 123 -10.41 14.12 6.36
C GLU A 123 -10.08 15.56 5.96
N ASN A 124 -8.92 16.07 6.35
CA ASN A 124 -8.49 17.40 5.92
C ASN A 124 -8.36 17.47 4.39
N PHE A 125 -7.76 16.45 3.77
CA PHE A 125 -7.64 16.38 2.31
C PHE A 125 -9.01 16.39 1.64
N ILE A 126 -9.99 15.65 2.17
CA ILE A 126 -11.36 15.65 1.67
C ILE A 126 -11.95 17.07 1.75
N ASP A 127 -11.89 17.70 2.92
CA ASP A 127 -12.48 19.02 3.15
C ASP A 127 -11.88 20.10 2.23
N GLU A 128 -10.57 20.05 1.98
CA GLU A 128 -9.87 20.96 1.09
C GLU A 128 -10.28 20.79 -0.39
N HIS A 129 -10.76 19.61 -0.78
CA HIS A 129 -11.04 19.26 -2.18
C HIS A 129 -12.53 19.13 -2.53
N LEU A 130 -13.46 19.33 -1.58
CA LEU A 130 -14.91 19.19 -1.83
C LEU A 130 -15.40 19.97 -3.06
N LYS A 131 -14.96 21.22 -3.25
CA LYS A 131 -15.33 22.04 -4.42
C LYS A 131 -14.74 21.53 -5.73
N GLN A 132 -13.58 20.87 -5.68
CA GLN A 132 -12.96 20.31 -6.88
C GLN A 132 -13.71 19.06 -7.34
N LEU A 133 -14.25 18.28 -6.40
CA LEU A 133 -15.05 17.08 -6.69
C LEU A 133 -16.32 17.36 -7.51
N GLU A 134 -16.86 18.58 -7.45
CA GLU A 134 -17.97 19.01 -8.31
C GLU A 134 -17.61 19.00 -9.81
N LYS A 135 -16.31 19.06 -10.13
CA LYS A 135 -15.80 19.05 -11.51
C LYS A 135 -15.34 17.66 -11.97
N GLY A 136 -15.23 16.71 -11.05
CA GLY A 136 -14.76 15.35 -11.31
C GLY A 136 -13.81 14.83 -10.23
N PRO A 137 -13.33 13.58 -10.39
CA PRO A 137 -12.45 12.94 -9.43
C PRO A 137 -11.10 13.66 -9.28
N VAL A 138 -10.49 13.55 -8.10
CA VAL A 138 -9.21 14.18 -7.77
C VAL A 138 -8.20 13.11 -7.36
N ASP A 139 -7.00 13.11 -7.94
CA ASP A 139 -5.90 12.25 -7.50
C ASP A 139 -5.38 12.70 -6.13
N ILE A 140 -5.26 11.76 -5.19
CA ILE A 140 -4.68 12.02 -3.85
C ILE A 140 -3.14 12.04 -3.91
N TYR A 141 -2.56 11.18 -4.75
CA TYR A 141 -1.13 11.10 -5.00
C TYR A 141 -0.84 11.32 -6.48
N ASP A 142 0.33 11.89 -6.81
CA ASP A 142 0.72 12.19 -8.19
C ASP A 142 0.74 10.91 -9.06
N PRO A 143 -0.13 10.79 -10.08
CA PRO A 143 -0.22 9.61 -10.93
C PRO A 143 1.01 9.40 -11.82
N ASN A 144 1.89 10.40 -11.96
CA ASN A 144 3.16 10.24 -12.66
C ASN A 144 4.26 9.64 -11.77
N LYS A 145 4.09 9.72 -10.44
CA LYS A 145 5.04 9.21 -9.45
C LYS A 145 4.69 7.80 -8.99
N TYR A 146 3.40 7.46 -8.93
CA TYR A 146 2.92 6.18 -8.42
C TYR A 146 2.18 5.38 -9.48
N LYS A 147 2.37 4.06 -9.48
CA LYS A 147 1.58 3.13 -10.31
C LYS A 147 0.16 2.95 -9.77
N THR A 148 0.03 2.82 -8.45
CA THR A 148 -1.27 2.77 -7.78
C THR A 148 -1.93 4.13 -7.87
N GLN A 149 -3.15 4.16 -8.40
CA GLN A 149 -3.97 5.36 -8.43
C GLN A 149 -4.87 5.36 -7.20
N VAL A 150 -4.85 6.45 -6.45
CA VAL A 150 -5.73 6.68 -5.30
C VAL A 150 -6.47 7.97 -5.57
N MET A 151 -7.76 7.87 -5.82
CA MET A 151 -8.57 8.99 -6.29
C MET A 151 -9.72 9.24 -5.32
N LEU A 152 -10.06 10.50 -5.14
CA LEU A 152 -11.23 10.94 -4.40
C LEU A 152 -12.39 11.16 -5.39
N TYR A 153 -13.53 10.54 -5.08
CA TYR A 153 -14.78 10.71 -5.81
C TYR A 153 -15.80 11.41 -4.91
N GLY A 154 -16.62 12.27 -5.52
CA GLY A 154 -17.73 12.97 -4.85
C GLY A 154 -19.07 12.72 -5.55
N GLN A 155 -20.06 13.56 -5.25
CA GLN A 155 -21.41 13.48 -5.82
C GLN A 155 -21.40 13.30 -7.35
N GLY A 156 -22.30 12.45 -7.84
CA GLY A 156 -22.54 12.26 -9.26
C GLY A 156 -22.71 10.80 -9.66
N LYS A 157 -22.79 10.56 -10.96
CA LYS A 157 -22.69 9.24 -11.56
C LYS A 157 -21.38 9.16 -12.32
N HIS A 158 -20.55 8.18 -11.97
CA HIS A 158 -19.21 8.01 -12.53
C HIS A 158 -19.09 6.65 -13.19
N GLU A 159 -18.56 6.62 -14.40
CA GLU A 159 -18.16 5.37 -15.06
C GLU A 159 -16.68 5.11 -14.78
N VAL A 160 -16.40 4.14 -13.92
CA VAL A 160 -15.04 3.77 -13.55
C VAL A 160 -14.58 2.65 -14.48
N LYS A 161 -13.68 3.00 -15.40
CA LYS A 161 -13.11 2.05 -16.36
C LYS A 161 -12.35 0.92 -15.65
N ALA A 162 -12.45 -0.27 -16.25
CA ALA A 162 -11.65 -1.43 -15.87
C ALA A 162 -10.16 -1.10 -15.82
N SER A 163 -9.47 -1.65 -14.83
CA SER A 163 -8.02 -1.62 -14.70
C SER A 163 -7.46 -3.04 -14.73
N LYS A 164 -6.15 -3.13 -14.96
CA LYS A 164 -5.40 -4.33 -14.60
C LYS A 164 -5.24 -4.32 -13.07
N GLY A 165 -5.67 -5.38 -12.41
CA GLY A 165 -5.77 -5.48 -10.96
C GLY A 165 -7.15 -5.07 -10.42
N GLU A 166 -7.43 -5.53 -9.21
CA GLU A 166 -8.64 -5.22 -8.46
C GLU A 166 -8.77 -3.71 -8.17
N THR A 167 -10.00 -3.21 -8.11
CA THR A 167 -10.30 -1.86 -7.64
C THR A 167 -11.01 -1.92 -6.30
N LEU A 168 -10.56 -1.10 -5.35
CA LEU A 168 -11.24 -0.94 -4.06
C LEU A 168 -11.96 0.40 -4.00
N VAL A 169 -13.17 0.40 -3.43
CA VAL A 169 -13.94 1.59 -3.12
C VAL A 169 -14.14 1.66 -1.62
N PHE A 170 -13.47 2.62 -0.98
CA PHE A 170 -13.56 2.86 0.45
C PHE A 170 -14.43 4.09 0.73
N GLN A 171 -15.64 3.84 1.21
CA GLN A 171 -16.63 4.89 1.44
C GLN A 171 -16.27 5.71 2.68
N GLN A 172 -16.02 7.03 2.53
CA GLN A 172 -15.62 7.91 3.65
C GLN A 172 -16.80 8.67 4.24
N ARG A 173 -17.75 9.13 3.41
CA ARG A 173 -18.93 9.91 3.85
C ARG A 173 -20.18 9.45 3.11
N GLY A 174 -21.28 9.24 3.83
CA GLY A 174 -22.56 8.80 3.26
C GLY A 174 -22.51 7.39 2.67
N SER A 175 -23.50 7.04 1.83
CA SER A 175 -23.55 5.77 1.09
C SER A 175 -23.51 6.00 -0.43
N SER A 176 -22.94 5.02 -1.14
CA SER A 176 -22.90 4.99 -2.60
C SER A 176 -23.51 3.69 -3.13
N LYS A 177 -23.85 3.68 -4.42
CA LYS A 177 -24.24 2.47 -5.14
C LYS A 177 -23.20 2.13 -6.19
N ILE A 178 -22.73 0.89 -6.17
CA ILE A 178 -21.80 0.34 -7.15
C ILE A 178 -22.54 -0.66 -8.01
N THR A 179 -22.51 -0.48 -9.33
CA THR A 179 -23.11 -1.42 -10.29
C THR A 179 -22.03 -2.06 -11.14
N VAL A 180 -21.94 -3.40 -11.10
CA VAL A 180 -21.00 -4.21 -11.89
C VAL A 180 -21.81 -5.26 -12.65
N ASP A 181 -21.63 -5.34 -13.98
CA ASP A 181 -22.35 -6.29 -14.85
C ASP A 181 -23.88 -6.32 -14.60
N GLY A 182 -24.48 -5.14 -14.36
CA GLY A 182 -25.91 -4.98 -14.11
C GLY A 182 -26.38 -5.35 -12.69
N LYS A 183 -25.48 -5.74 -11.78
CA LYS A 183 -25.78 -5.99 -10.36
C LYS A 183 -25.35 -4.81 -9.53
N THR A 184 -26.26 -4.29 -8.71
CA THR A 184 -26.01 -3.14 -7.84
C THR A 184 -25.88 -3.55 -6.38
N ALA A 185 -24.88 -3.00 -5.69
CA ALA A 185 -24.71 -3.10 -4.24
C ALA A 185 -24.60 -1.70 -3.63
N GLU A 186 -25.11 -1.54 -2.41
CA GLU A 186 -24.92 -0.32 -1.62
C GLU A 186 -23.68 -0.45 -0.72
N VAL A 187 -22.90 0.61 -0.63
CA VAL A 187 -21.69 0.71 0.20
C VAL A 187 -21.89 1.83 1.19
N GLU A 188 -22.04 1.48 2.47
CA GLU A 188 -22.25 2.45 3.56
C GLU A 188 -20.94 3.08 4.03
N THR A 189 -21.05 4.11 4.88
CA THR A 189 -19.88 4.82 5.41
C THR A 189 -18.94 3.88 6.15
N PHE A 190 -17.64 3.99 5.86
CA PHE A 190 -16.56 3.13 6.33
C PHE A 190 -16.62 1.67 5.87
N HIS A 191 -17.50 1.31 4.93
CA HIS A 191 -17.42 0.04 4.24
C HIS A 191 -16.41 0.10 3.08
N LEU A 192 -15.80 -1.05 2.82
CA LEU A 192 -14.90 -1.28 1.70
C LEU A 192 -15.58 -2.24 0.73
N ALA A 193 -15.75 -1.83 -0.52
CA ALA A 193 -16.16 -2.70 -1.60
C ALA A 193 -14.96 -3.05 -2.48
N ARG A 194 -14.92 -4.30 -2.95
CA ARG A 194 -13.94 -4.78 -3.92
C ARG A 194 -14.63 -5.06 -5.24
N VAL A 195 -14.09 -4.51 -6.31
CA VAL A 195 -14.44 -4.84 -7.68
C VAL A 195 -13.30 -5.68 -8.26
N ASP A 196 -13.62 -6.88 -8.72
CA ASP A 196 -12.64 -7.86 -9.19
C ASP A 196 -11.85 -7.36 -10.42
N ASP A 197 -10.67 -7.96 -10.65
CA ASP A 197 -9.77 -7.62 -11.75
C ASP A 197 -10.47 -7.66 -13.13
N GLY A 198 -10.12 -6.69 -13.98
CA GLY A 198 -10.64 -6.57 -15.34
C GLY A 198 -12.08 -6.07 -15.44
N LYS A 199 -12.73 -5.70 -14.33
CA LYS A 199 -14.10 -5.17 -14.32
C LYS A 199 -14.12 -3.66 -14.18
N GLY A 200 -14.95 -3.02 -15.02
CA GLY A 200 -15.39 -1.64 -14.82
C GLY A 200 -16.71 -1.62 -14.03
N PHE A 201 -17.07 -0.45 -13.51
CA PHE A 201 -18.30 -0.29 -12.74
C PHE A 201 -18.86 1.13 -12.83
N GLU A 202 -20.16 1.23 -12.58
CA GLU A 202 -20.81 2.52 -12.35
C GLU A 202 -20.84 2.81 -10.86
N LEU A 203 -20.51 4.04 -10.49
CA LEU A 203 -20.53 4.55 -9.12
C LEU A 203 -21.50 5.71 -9.03
N GLU A 204 -22.62 5.51 -8.33
CA GLU A 204 -23.61 6.55 -8.06
C GLU A 204 -23.48 7.07 -6.63
N MET A 205 -23.31 8.37 -6.50
CA MET A 205 -23.04 9.04 -5.23
C MET A 205 -23.99 10.22 -5.06
N ALA A 206 -24.75 10.22 -3.96
CA ALA A 206 -25.63 11.32 -3.60
C ALA A 206 -24.84 12.57 -3.18
N LYS A 207 -25.56 13.64 -2.83
CA LYS A 207 -24.95 14.89 -2.34
C LYS A 207 -24.14 14.62 -1.06
N ASP A 208 -22.99 15.28 -0.92
CA ASP A 208 -22.09 15.22 0.24
C ASP A 208 -21.48 13.83 0.51
N VAL A 209 -21.67 12.87 -0.40
CA VAL A 209 -21.05 11.54 -0.38
C VAL A 209 -19.63 11.62 -0.92
N VAL A 210 -18.69 10.95 -0.25
CA VAL A 210 -17.28 10.93 -0.63
C VAL A 210 -16.72 9.51 -0.49
N ALA A 211 -16.00 9.04 -1.51
CA ALA A 211 -15.36 7.73 -1.53
C ALA A 211 -13.93 7.83 -2.06
N VAL A 212 -13.03 7.02 -1.50
CA VAL A 212 -11.68 6.82 -2.02
C VAL A 212 -11.69 5.59 -2.92
N VAL A 213 -11.29 5.75 -4.18
CA VAL A 213 -11.16 4.65 -5.14
C VAL A 213 -9.69 4.36 -5.36
N VAL A 214 -9.28 3.12 -5.08
CA VAL A 214 -7.90 2.64 -5.21
C VAL A 214 -7.82 1.66 -6.36
N LYS A 215 -7.03 1.99 -7.39
CA LYS A 215 -6.71 1.09 -8.50
C LYS A 215 -5.26 0.65 -8.38
N MET A 216 -5.03 -0.63 -8.13
CA MET A 216 -3.68 -1.19 -7.99
C MET A 216 -3.25 -1.80 -9.33
N VAL A 217 -2.35 -1.11 -10.03
CA VAL A 217 -1.91 -1.47 -11.39
C VAL A 217 -0.49 -2.05 -11.41
#